data_AF-A0A533RJZ2-F1
#
_entry.id   AF-A0A533RJZ2-F1
#
_cell.length_a   1.000
_cell.length_b   1.000
_cell.length_c   1.000
_cell.angle_alpha   90.00
_cell.angle_beta   90.00
_cell.angle_gamma   90.00
#
_symmetry.space_group_name_H-M   'P 1'
#
loop_
_entity.id
_entity.type
_entity.pdbx_description
1 polymer ?
#
loop_
_entity_poly.entity_id
_entity_poly.type
_entity_poly.pdbx_seq_one_letter_code
_entity_poly.pdbx_strand_id
1 'polypeptide(L)' 'TQDTGLAAMALGRGARAIGPRGRVFSLATIDAEMEVRHAEQRFRRQGGRTRGPSRFEDEDREHFTETLEWQLRQALSDR' A
#
# COMPACT_ATOMS: atom_id res chain seq x y z
N THR A 1 0.89 2.05 5.76
CA THR A 1 2.20 1.38 5.51
C THR A 1 2.60 1.54 4.05
N GLN A 2 3.87 1.85 3.72
CA GLN A 2 4.37 1.74 2.33
C GLN A 2 4.92 0.34 2.01
N ASP A 3 4.94 -0.56 2.98
CA ASP A 3 5.44 -1.91 2.81
C ASP A 3 4.34 -2.84 2.30
N THR A 4 4.46 -3.27 1.04
CA THR A 4 3.57 -4.24 0.37
C THR A 4 3.50 -5.57 1.10
N GLY A 5 4.62 -6.05 1.68
CA GLY A 5 4.65 -7.32 2.41
C GLY A 5 3.86 -7.23 3.71
N LEU A 6 4.02 -6.13 4.47
CA LEU A 6 3.21 -5.89 5.66
C LEU A 6 1.72 -5.73 5.32
N ALA A 7 1.41 -5.05 4.21
CA ALA A 7 0.03 -4.93 3.73
C ALA A 7 -0.57 -6.30 3.39
N ALA A 8 0.17 -7.17 2.68
CA ALA A 8 -0.25 -8.54 2.37
C ALA A 8 -0.55 -9.35 3.64
N MET A 9 0.31 -9.24 4.66
CA MET A 9 0.10 -9.92 5.95
C MET A 9 -1.13 -9.43 6.71
N ALA A 10 -1.47 -8.14 6.59
CA ALA A 10 -2.67 -7.56 7.21
C ALA A 10 -3.93 -8.01 6.46
N LEU A 11 -3.92 -7.93 5.12
CA LEU A 11 -5.00 -8.41 4.27
C LEU A 11 -5.30 -9.89 4.49
N GLY A 12 -4.26 -10.74 4.59
CA GLY A 12 -4.40 -12.17 4.87
C GLY A 12 -5.02 -12.49 6.24
N ARG A 13 -5.10 -11.51 7.15
CA ARG A 13 -5.81 -11.61 8.43
C ARG A 13 -7.21 -10.99 8.41
N GLY A 14 -7.73 -10.65 7.23
CA GLY A 14 -9.04 -10.01 7.06
C GLY A 14 -9.06 -8.52 7.43
N ALA A 15 -7.91 -7.90 7.66
CA ALA A 15 -7.83 -6.46 7.94
C ALA A 15 -7.82 -5.67 6.63
N ARG A 16 -8.29 -4.41 6.68
CA ARG A 16 -8.09 -3.42 5.60
C ARG A 16 -6.69 -2.80 5.75
N ALA A 17 -6.01 -2.52 4.65
CA ALA A 17 -4.67 -1.93 4.66
C ALA A 17 -4.60 -0.69 3.75
N ILE A 18 -4.05 0.40 4.29
CA ILE A 18 -3.92 1.69 3.61
C ILE A 18 -2.46 2.17 3.68
N GLY A 19 -1.97 2.72 2.57
CA GLY A 19 -0.69 3.41 2.47
C GLY A 19 -0.75 4.84 2.98
N PRO A 20 0.38 5.44 3.37
CA PRO A 20 0.42 6.81 3.90
C PRO A 20 0.04 7.89 2.87
N ARG A 21 -0.04 7.54 1.59
CA ARG A 21 -0.56 8.39 0.49
C ARG A 21 -2.00 8.04 0.11
N GLY A 22 -2.73 7.42 1.04
CA GLY A 22 -4.10 6.94 0.87
C GLY A 22 -4.33 5.80 -0.14
N ARG A 23 -3.29 5.23 -0.74
CA ARG A 23 -3.44 4.00 -1.53
C ARG A 23 -4.08 2.87 -0.70
N VAL A 24 -5.17 2.30 -1.19
CA VAL A 24 -5.79 1.10 -0.61
C VAL A 24 -5.13 -0.15 -1.20
N PHE A 25 -4.71 -1.08 -0.35
CA PHE A 25 -4.23 -2.39 -0.78
C PHE A 25 -5.41 -3.37 -0.89
N SER A 26 -5.36 -4.28 -1.86
CA SER A 26 -6.44 -5.23 -2.12
C SER A 26 -5.92 -6.66 -2.26
N LEU A 27 -6.68 -7.65 -1.80
CA LEU A 27 -6.35 -9.07 -2.01
C LEU A 27 -6.30 -9.44 -3.49
N ALA A 28 -7.06 -8.74 -4.34
CA ALA A 28 -7.11 -9.02 -5.78
C ALA A 28 -5.80 -8.68 -6.50
N THR A 29 -5.01 -7.73 -5.99
CA THR A 29 -3.80 -7.22 -6.65
C THR A 29 -2.52 -7.51 -5.89
N ILE A 30 -2.60 -7.85 -4.59
CA ILE A 30 -1.44 -7.90 -3.70
C ILE A 30 -0.36 -8.90 -4.14
N ASP A 31 -0.74 -10.03 -4.72
CA ASP A 31 0.20 -11.05 -5.18
C ASP A 31 1.06 -10.53 -6.34
N ALA A 32 0.41 -9.92 -7.35
CA ALA A 32 1.11 -9.28 -8.46
C ALA A 32 2.04 -8.14 -7.98
N GLU A 33 1.60 -7.36 -7.00
CA GLU A 33 2.43 -6.30 -6.42
C GLU A 33 3.66 -6.84 -5.67
N MET A 34 3.51 -8.00 -5.01
CA MET A 34 4.62 -8.69 -4.35
C MET A 34 5.62 -9.25 -5.36
N GLU A 35 5.16 -9.75 -6.50
CA GLU A 35 6.03 -10.17 -7.61
C GLU A 35 6.83 -8.99 -8.18
N VAL A 36 6.19 -7.86 -8.44
CA VAL A 36 6.86 -6.63 -8.89
C VAL A 36 7.91 -6.20 -7.87
N ARG A 37 7.55 -6.15 -6.58
CA ARG A 37 8.49 -5.83 -5.50
C ARG A 37 9.68 -6.79 -5.49
N HIS A 38 9.46 -8.09 -5.71
CA HIS A 38 10.53 -9.08 -5.77
C HIS A 38 11.47 -8.83 -6.97
N ALA A 39 10.92 -8.57 -8.15
CA ALA A 39 11.69 -8.26 -9.35
C ALA A 39 12.55 -6.99 -9.16
N GLU A 40 11.99 -5.92 -8.60
CA GLU A 40 12.73 -4.70 -8.30
C GLU A 40 13.86 -4.92 -7.27
N GLN A 41 13.61 -5.73 -6.23
CA GLN A 41 14.65 -6.09 -5.26
C GLN A 41 15.78 -6.86 -5.94
N ARG A 42 15.46 -7.81 -6.83
CA ARG A 42 16.47 -8.54 -7.60
C ARG A 42 17.29 -7.60 -8.49
N PHE A 43 16.64 -6.66 -9.18
CA PHE A 43 17.33 -5.65 -9.99
C PHE A 43 18.30 -4.80 -9.15
N ARG A 44 17.87 -4.32 -7.98
CA ARG A 44 18.75 -3.55 -7.07
C ARG A 44 19.94 -4.37 -6.56
N ARG A 45 19.74 -5.66 -6.26
CA ARG A 45 20.84 -6.57 -5.85
C ARG A 45 21.88 -6.78 -6.94
N GLN A 46 21.50 -6.64 -8.21
CA GLN A 46 22.40 -6.71 -9.36
C GLN A 46 23.11 -5.37 -9.64
N GLY A 47 22.96 -4.37 -8.76
CA GLY A 47 23.56 -3.04 -8.92
C GLY A 47 22.67 -2.04 -9.67
N GLY A 48 21.47 -2.44 -10.07
CA GLY A 48 20.49 -1.55 -10.69
C GLY A 48 20.05 -0.43 -9.74
N ARG A 49 19.93 0.80 -10.26
CA ARG A 49 19.47 1.96 -9.49
C ARG A 49 18.03 2.28 -9.83
N THR A 50 17.17 2.42 -8.82
CA THR A 50 15.80 2.90 -8.98
C THR A 50 15.67 4.27 -8.32
N ARG A 51 14.75 5.10 -8.81
CA ARG A 51 14.39 6.34 -8.09
C ARG A 51 13.61 5.96 -6.83
N GLY A 52 13.77 6.75 -5.78
CA GLY A 52 12.91 6.66 -4.60
C GLY A 52 11.50 7.16 -4.93
N PRO A 53 10.55 6.96 -3.99
CA PRO A 53 9.25 7.63 -4.08
C PRO A 53 9.44 9.15 -4.22
N SER A 54 8.47 9.81 -4.85
CA SER A 54 8.38 11.27 -4.87
C SER A 54 8.42 11.85 -3.45
N ARG A 55 8.66 13.16 -3.36
CA ARG A 55 8.48 13.89 -2.09
C ARG A 55 7.05 13.68 -1.59
N PHE A 56 6.89 13.63 -0.27
CA PHE A 56 5.56 13.58 0.35
C PHE A 56 5.00 15.00 0.42
N GLU A 57 3.76 15.19 0.00
CA GLU A 57 3.12 16.50 -0.16
C GLU A 57 1.81 16.59 0.65
N ASP A 58 1.26 17.80 0.78
CA ASP A 58 0.03 18.00 1.57
C ASP A 58 -1.17 17.29 0.93
N GLU A 59 -1.21 17.19 -0.40
CA GLU A 59 -2.23 16.42 -1.12
C GLU A 59 -2.18 14.92 -0.80
N ASP A 60 -1.00 14.35 -0.54
CA ASP A 60 -0.88 12.96 -0.08
C ASP A 60 -1.58 12.76 1.28
N ARG A 61 -1.52 13.77 2.15
CA ARG A 61 -2.15 13.76 3.48
C ARG A 61 -3.66 13.91 3.39
N GLU A 62 -4.12 14.81 2.53
CA GLU A 62 -5.56 14.99 2.26
C GLU A 62 -6.16 13.69 1.72
N HIS A 63 -5.54 13.10 0.68
CA HIS A 63 -5.97 11.84 0.09
C HIS A 63 -5.96 10.68 1.10
N PHE A 64 -4.95 10.63 1.97
CA PHE A 64 -4.92 9.65 3.05
C PHE A 64 -6.09 9.81 4.02
N THR A 65 -6.38 11.04 4.42
CA THR A 65 -7.46 11.33 5.38
C THR A 65 -8.81 10.96 4.80
N GLU A 66 -9.11 11.37 3.56
CA GLU A 66 -10.33 11.03 2.85
C GLU A 66 -10.52 9.52 2.72
N THR A 67 -9.46 8.81 2.30
CA THR A 67 -9.51 7.36 2.15
C THR A 67 -9.74 6.66 3.49
N LEU A 68 -9.05 7.11 4.55
CA LEU A 68 -9.20 6.53 5.88
C LEU A 68 -10.63 6.70 6.38
N GLU A 69 -11.20 7.91 6.27
CA GLU A 69 -12.59 8.17 6.63
C GLU A 69 -13.57 7.27 5.87
N TRP A 70 -13.35 7.11 4.56
CA TRP A 70 -14.18 6.22 3.74
C TRP A 70 -14.12 4.78 4.23
N GLN A 71 -12.92 4.24 4.46
CA GLN A 71 -12.73 2.86 4.93
C GLN A 71 -13.35 2.63 6.31
N LEU A 72 -13.26 3.63 7.20
CA LEU A 72 -13.89 3.56 8.53
C LEU A 72 -15.42 3.52 8.41
N ARG A 73 -16.02 4.36 7.55
CA ARG A 73 -17.47 4.33 7.31
C ARG A 73 -17.92 2.97 6.79
N GLN A 74 -17.21 2.40 5.81
CA GLN A 74 -17.52 1.06 5.30
C GLN A 74 -17.42 0.00 6.41
N ALA A 75 -16.34 0.01 7.19
CA ALA A 75 -16.15 -0.95 8.28
C ALA A 75 -17.21 -0.87 9.39
N LEU A 76 -17.79 0.33 9.60
CA LEU A 76 -18.91 0.52 10.53
C LEU A 76 -20.24 0.05 9.94
N SER A 77 -20.42 0.12 8.61
CA SER A 77 -21.62 -0.36 7.92
C SER A 77 -21.65 -1.87 7.70
N ASP A 78 -20.48 -2.53 7.62
CA ASP A 78 -20.36 -3.99 7.46
C ASP A 78 -20.71 -4.79 8.74
N ARG A 79 -21.12 -4.09 9.82
CA ARG A 79 -21.28 -4.63 11.17
C ARG A 79 -22.74 -4.68 11.60
#